data_AF-E4ZXB4-F1
#
_entry.id   AF-E4ZXB4-F1
#
_cell.length_a   1.000
_cell.length_b   1.000
_cell.length_c   1.000
_cell.angle_alpha   90.00
_cell.angle_beta   90.00
_cell.angle_gamma   90.00
#
_symmetry.space_group_name_H-M   'P 1'
#
loop_
_entity.id
_entity.type
_entity.pdbx_description
1 polymer ?
#
loop_
_entity_poly.entity_id
_entity_poly.type
_entity_poly.pdbx_seq_one_letter_code
_entity_poly.pdbx_strand_id
1 'polypeptide(L)'
;MATIHLGNASPTEDVKHIDLKNAAIHIRPVALDTPSLTPIATPEPISPAEEHAIAGKNMFSLERPCDKARDLAAKLTLDEQISLLAGADFWRTVAIPEKGIPSIKTSDGPNGARGEFFTNGTPAALFPCGISMAATWNTDMVEEIGRHLGEEAKARGANVLLAPTVGMHRSPLGGRNFESYSEDPFLTGKLAASYIRGLQSKGVAATIKHFLGNEQETERQAYDAIIAERPLREIYLKPFEIAVRDATNIQSRIFSAASGIGMGPSSQIGQAHMLPHHQ
;
A
#
# COMPACT_ATOMS: atom_id res chain seq x y z
N MET A 1 -11.70 -3.36 22.11
CA MET A 1 -12.83 -2.47 21.78
C MET A 1 -12.42 -1.07 22.19
N ALA A 2 -12.25 -0.15 21.24
CA ALA A 2 -11.97 1.25 21.50
C ALA A 2 -12.76 2.12 20.50
N THR A 3 -13.35 3.18 21.03
CA THR A 3 -14.32 4.06 20.37
C THR A 3 -13.63 5.32 19.85
N ILE A 4 -14.07 5.80 18.69
CA ILE A 4 -13.55 7.01 18.02
C ILE A 4 -14.13 8.26 18.69
N HIS A 5 -13.28 9.20 19.09
CA HIS A 5 -13.67 10.58 19.39
C HIS A 5 -13.18 11.52 18.28
N LEU A 6 -14.11 12.12 17.56
CA LEU A 6 -13.87 13.28 16.70
C LEU A 6 -14.24 14.52 17.50
N GLY A 7 -13.24 15.24 18.02
CA GLY A 7 -13.45 16.48 18.75
C GLY A 7 -12.37 17.50 18.39
N ASN A 8 -12.81 18.68 17.95
CA ASN A 8 -11.98 19.85 17.65
C ASN A 8 -11.34 20.45 18.93
N ALA A 9 -10.19 21.11 18.75
CA ALA A 9 -9.30 21.78 19.74
C ALA A 9 -10.02 22.71 20.76
N SER A 10 -9.49 23.02 21.96
CA SER A 10 -8.25 23.78 22.29
C SER A 10 -8.05 23.83 23.85
N PRO A 11 -6.96 24.40 24.41
CA PRO A 11 -6.38 24.04 25.71
C PRO A 11 -6.89 24.86 26.90
N THR A 12 -6.41 24.45 28.09
CA THR A 12 -6.56 25.00 29.46
C THR A 12 -7.66 24.37 30.29
N GLU A 13 -7.28 23.45 31.19
CA GLU A 13 -7.84 23.36 32.56
C GLU A 13 -7.02 22.38 33.42
N ASP A 14 -6.88 22.72 34.70
CA ASP A 14 -6.04 22.06 35.71
C ASP A 14 -6.35 20.56 35.86
N VAL A 15 -5.29 19.74 35.83
CA VAL A 15 -5.40 18.29 36.03
C VAL A 15 -5.70 18.00 37.50
N LYS A 16 -6.99 17.79 37.82
CA LYS A 16 -7.39 17.18 39.09
C LYS A 16 -7.10 15.67 39.06
N HIS A 17 -6.37 15.19 40.05
CA HIS A 17 -6.16 13.75 40.26
C HIS A 17 -7.50 13.06 40.50
N ILE A 18 -7.90 12.16 39.61
CA ILE A 18 -9.08 11.31 39.76
C ILE A 18 -8.62 9.95 40.28
N ASP A 19 -9.13 9.54 41.45
CA ASP A 19 -8.91 8.20 42.00
C ASP A 19 -9.78 7.19 41.24
N LEU A 20 -9.14 6.46 40.33
CA LEU A 20 -9.76 5.47 39.45
C LEU A 20 -10.36 4.27 40.19
N LYS A 21 -10.06 4.07 41.48
CA LYS A 21 -10.55 2.88 42.21
C LYS A 21 -12.01 2.98 42.65
N ASN A 22 -12.60 4.17 42.66
CA ASN A 22 -13.97 4.40 43.14
C ASN A 22 -14.90 5.07 42.11
N ALA A 23 -14.48 5.16 40.84
CA ALA A 23 -15.30 5.80 39.80
C ALA A 23 -16.44 4.87 39.35
N ALA A 24 -17.67 5.18 39.75
CA ALA A 24 -18.87 4.55 39.21
C ALA A 24 -19.25 5.18 37.85
N ILE A 25 -19.27 4.37 36.80
CA ILE A 25 -19.61 4.82 35.44
C ILE A 25 -21.14 4.83 35.30
N HIS A 26 -21.72 6.03 35.21
CA HIS A 26 -23.13 6.20 34.82
C HIS A 26 -23.22 6.38 33.30
N ILE A 27 -23.74 5.36 32.61
CA ILE A 27 -24.05 5.43 31.18
C ILE A 27 -25.40 6.14 31.01
N ARG A 28 -25.40 7.34 30.43
CA ARG A 28 -26.61 7.99 29.93
C ARG A 28 -26.71 7.77 28.42
N PRO A 29 -27.81 7.18 27.90
CA PRO A 29 -28.04 7.14 26.46
C PRO A 29 -28.20 8.57 25.94
N VAL A 30 -27.43 8.93 24.92
CA VAL A 30 -27.63 10.15 24.14
C VAL A 30 -28.29 9.74 22.84
N ALA A 31 -29.49 10.24 22.57
CA ALA A 31 -30.12 10.09 21.26
C ALA A 31 -29.35 11.00 20.27
N LEU A 32 -28.79 10.40 19.23
CA LEU A 32 -28.18 11.14 18.12
C LEU A 32 -29.23 11.32 17.02
N ASP A 33 -29.70 12.54 16.83
CA ASP A 33 -30.47 12.91 15.65
C ASP A 33 -29.53 12.82 14.43
N THR A 34 -29.84 11.88 13.53
CA THR A 34 -29.12 11.73 12.27
C THR A 34 -29.69 12.76 11.28
N PRO A 35 -28.88 13.66 10.69
CA PRO A 35 -29.40 14.56 9.66
C PRO A 35 -29.81 13.74 8.42
N SER A 36 -31.05 13.94 7.99
CA SER A 36 -31.59 13.39 6.75
C SER A 36 -30.86 14.01 5.55
N LEU A 37 -30.14 13.19 4.79
CA LEU A 37 -29.56 13.58 3.51
C LEU A 37 -30.70 13.69 2.49
N THR A 38 -31.08 14.92 2.16
CA THR A 38 -31.94 15.18 1.00
C THR A 38 -31.09 15.03 -0.27
N PRO A 39 -31.52 14.27 -1.29
CA PRO A 39 -30.76 14.17 -2.54
C PRO A 39 -30.66 15.53 -3.22
N ILE A 40 -29.43 15.97 -3.51
CA ILE A 40 -29.18 17.09 -4.41
C ILE A 40 -29.63 16.66 -5.82
N ALA A 41 -30.42 17.50 -6.49
CA ALA A 41 -30.86 17.29 -7.85
C ALA A 41 -29.66 17.09 -8.80
N THR A 42 -29.82 16.19 -9.76
CA THR A 42 -28.84 15.85 -10.80
C THR A 42 -28.32 17.11 -11.50
N PRO A 43 -26.99 17.30 -11.67
CA PRO A 43 -26.46 18.38 -12.50
C PRO A 43 -26.83 18.15 -13.96
N GLU A 44 -27.04 19.23 -14.73
CA GLU A 44 -27.30 19.14 -16.16
C GLU A 44 -26.07 18.60 -16.94
N PRO A 45 -26.28 17.93 -18.10
CA PRO A 45 -25.19 17.37 -18.89
C PRO A 45 -24.24 18.45 -19.42
N ILE A 46 -22.95 18.19 -19.27
CA ILE A 46 -21.84 19.00 -19.79
C ILE A 46 -21.85 18.97 -21.33
N SER A 47 -21.47 20.08 -21.96
CA SER A 47 -21.52 20.21 -23.42
C SER A 47 -20.44 19.35 -24.12
N PRO A 48 -20.68 18.86 -25.36
CA PRO A 48 -19.71 18.04 -26.11
C PRO A 48 -18.35 18.72 -26.39
N ALA A 49 -18.27 20.04 -26.23
CA ALA A 49 -17.05 20.82 -26.40
C ALA A 49 -16.13 20.74 -25.16
N GLU A 50 -16.70 20.63 -23.96
CA GLU A 50 -15.95 20.48 -22.71
C GLU A 50 -15.42 19.04 -22.54
N GLU A 51 -16.15 18.05 -23.06
CA GLU A 51 -15.74 16.65 -23.10
C GLU A 51 -14.46 16.44 -23.94
N HIS A 52 -14.33 17.16 -25.08
CA HIS A 52 -13.14 17.09 -25.93
C HIS A 52 -11.90 17.77 -25.35
N ALA A 53 -12.05 18.74 -24.45
CA ALA A 53 -10.92 19.42 -23.81
C ALA A 53 -10.27 18.57 -22.71
N ILE A 54 -11.01 17.65 -22.10
CA ILE A 54 -10.53 16.71 -21.07
C ILE A 54 -9.97 15.42 -21.71
N ALA A 55 -10.31 15.13 -22.97
CA ALA A 55 -9.90 13.96 -23.74
C ALA A 55 -8.43 13.98 -24.24
N GLY A 56 -7.50 14.51 -23.44
CA GLY A 56 -6.07 14.40 -23.66
C GLY A 56 -5.58 12.99 -23.33
N LYS A 57 -5.52 12.13 -24.37
CA LYS A 57 -5.05 10.73 -24.37
C LYS A 57 -5.96 9.75 -23.63
N ASN A 58 -6.85 9.11 -24.40
CA ASN A 58 -7.49 7.84 -24.05
C ASN A 58 -6.43 6.78 -23.71
N MET A 59 -6.08 6.67 -22.43
CA MET A 59 -5.09 5.72 -21.90
C MET A 59 -5.75 4.55 -21.15
N PHE A 60 -7.03 4.27 -21.40
CA PHE A 60 -7.75 3.22 -20.70
C PHE A 60 -8.54 2.36 -21.70
N SER A 61 -7.91 1.28 -22.18
CA SER A 61 -8.66 0.17 -22.76
C SER A 61 -9.39 -0.57 -21.63
N LEU A 62 -10.70 -0.72 -21.77
CA LEU A 62 -11.63 -1.36 -20.82
C LEU A 62 -11.43 -2.88 -20.62
N GLU A 63 -10.36 -3.49 -21.11
CA GLU A 63 -10.03 -4.88 -20.77
C GLU A 63 -9.59 -4.95 -19.30
N ARG A 64 -10.59 -5.05 -18.41
CA ARG A 64 -10.41 -5.25 -16.98
C ARG A 64 -9.70 -6.59 -16.77
N PRO A 65 -8.63 -6.68 -15.96
CA PRO A 65 -7.82 -7.89 -15.81
C PRO A 65 -8.49 -9.14 -15.19
N CYS A 66 -9.80 -9.37 -15.26
CA CYS A 66 -10.43 -10.39 -14.41
C CYS A 66 -11.61 -11.20 -14.93
N ASP A 67 -11.95 -11.26 -16.22
CA ASP A 67 -12.93 -12.28 -16.65
C ASP A 67 -12.36 -13.70 -16.44
N LYS A 68 -11.14 -13.97 -16.91
CA LYS A 68 -10.46 -15.27 -16.67
C LYS A 68 -10.21 -15.58 -15.20
N ALA A 69 -9.80 -14.59 -14.39
CA ALA A 69 -9.53 -14.80 -12.98
C ALA A 69 -10.82 -15.04 -12.19
N ARG A 70 -11.89 -14.30 -12.51
CA ARG A 70 -13.23 -14.51 -11.93
C ARG A 70 -13.80 -15.86 -12.34
N ASP A 71 -13.66 -16.24 -13.61
CA ASP A 71 -14.09 -17.54 -14.13
C ASP A 71 -13.34 -18.70 -13.46
N LEU A 72 -12.05 -18.51 -13.18
CA LEU A 72 -11.26 -19.51 -12.47
C LEU A 72 -11.67 -19.59 -10.99
N ALA A 73 -11.82 -18.45 -10.31
CA ALA A 73 -12.27 -18.40 -8.92
C ALA A 73 -13.67 -19.02 -8.73
N ALA A 74 -14.57 -18.82 -9.69
CA ALA A 74 -15.91 -19.42 -9.69
C ALA A 74 -15.90 -20.95 -9.82
N LYS A 75 -14.79 -21.56 -10.29
CA LYS A 75 -14.62 -23.01 -10.42
C LYS A 75 -13.94 -23.65 -9.20
N LEU A 76 -13.49 -22.84 -8.24
CA LEU A 76 -12.85 -23.31 -7.02
C LEU A 76 -13.92 -23.72 -5.99
N THR A 77 -13.61 -24.77 -5.23
CA THR A 77 -14.36 -25.09 -4.02
C THR A 77 -14.12 -24.02 -2.95
N LEU A 78 -14.97 -23.98 -1.93
CA LEU A 78 -14.78 -23.05 -0.81
C LEU A 78 -13.43 -23.28 -0.12
N ASP A 79 -13.02 -24.54 0.08
CA ASP A 79 -11.75 -24.88 0.71
C ASP A 79 -10.56 -24.41 -0.14
N GLU A 80 -10.64 -24.56 -1.46
CA GLU A 80 -9.65 -24.04 -2.40
C GLU A 80 -9.57 -22.51 -2.33
N GLN A 81 -10.70 -21.81 -2.27
CA GLN A 81 -10.74 -20.35 -2.13
C GLN A 81 -10.12 -19.89 -0.81
N ILE A 82 -10.48 -20.55 0.31
CA ILE A 82 -9.91 -20.28 1.64
C ILE A 82 -8.39 -20.50 1.63
N SER A 83 -7.92 -21.56 0.97
CA SER A 83 -6.49 -21.89 0.91
C SER A 83 -5.65 -20.80 0.23
N LEU A 84 -6.21 -20.08 -0.74
CA LEU A 84 -5.53 -19.00 -1.46
C LEU A 84 -5.44 -17.68 -0.67
N LEU A 85 -6.10 -17.57 0.49
CA LEU A 85 -6.07 -16.36 1.34
C LEU A 85 -4.85 -16.31 2.28
N ALA A 86 -4.01 -17.36 2.28
CA ALA A 86 -2.80 -17.44 3.09
C ALA A 86 -1.60 -17.92 2.25
N GLY A 87 -0.40 -17.65 2.75
CA GLY A 87 0.81 -18.28 2.24
C GLY A 87 0.82 -19.77 2.54
N ALA A 88 1.34 -20.58 1.62
CA ALA A 88 1.66 -21.98 1.88
C ALA A 88 2.87 -22.11 2.82
N ASP A 89 3.81 -21.18 2.68
CA ASP A 89 4.98 -21.03 3.55
C ASP A 89 5.34 -19.53 3.68
N PHE A 90 6.50 -19.22 4.27
CA PHE A 90 6.97 -17.84 4.44
C PHE A 90 7.11 -17.04 3.15
N TRP A 91 7.31 -17.69 2.01
CA TRP A 91 7.68 -17.09 0.74
C TRP A 91 6.72 -17.42 -0.40
N ARG A 92 5.85 -18.42 -0.26
CA ARG A 92 5.08 -18.99 -1.36
C ARG A 92 3.58 -18.96 -1.12
N THR A 93 2.81 -18.74 -2.17
CA THR A 93 1.36 -18.98 -2.16
C THR A 93 1.04 -20.47 -2.30
N VAL A 94 -0.18 -20.85 -1.87
CA VAL A 94 -0.75 -22.17 -2.17
C VAL A 94 -0.90 -22.34 -3.69
N ALA A 95 -0.63 -23.55 -4.17
CA ALA A 95 -0.85 -23.96 -5.56
C ALA A 95 -2.06 -24.88 -5.67
N ILE A 96 -2.75 -24.82 -6.81
CA ILE A 96 -3.84 -25.74 -7.17
C ILE A 96 -3.58 -26.21 -8.61
N PRO A 97 -2.64 -27.16 -8.82
CA PRO A 97 -2.20 -27.58 -10.15
C PRO A 97 -3.32 -28.13 -11.03
N GLU A 98 -4.30 -28.82 -10.44
CA GLU A 98 -5.46 -29.41 -11.13
C GLU A 98 -6.35 -28.34 -11.80
N LYS A 99 -6.26 -27.10 -11.31
CA LYS A 99 -6.96 -25.92 -11.86
C LYS A 99 -6.02 -24.96 -12.59
N GLY A 100 -4.75 -25.33 -12.76
CA GLY A 100 -3.75 -24.50 -13.43
C GLY A 100 -3.30 -23.27 -12.62
N ILE A 101 -3.42 -23.30 -11.29
CA ILE A 101 -2.96 -22.22 -10.40
C ILE A 101 -1.57 -22.60 -9.86
N PRO A 102 -0.48 -21.95 -10.31
CA PRO A 102 0.86 -22.24 -9.80
C PRO A 102 1.10 -21.58 -8.44
N SER A 103 2.13 -22.05 -7.73
CA SER A 103 2.66 -21.33 -6.57
C SER A 103 3.44 -20.10 -7.03
N ILE A 104 3.20 -18.95 -6.38
CA ILE A 104 3.92 -17.70 -6.59
C ILE A 104 4.96 -17.57 -5.47
N LYS A 105 6.24 -17.43 -5.83
CA LYS A 105 7.32 -17.18 -4.87
C LYS A 105 7.59 -15.68 -4.76
N THR A 106 7.69 -15.22 -3.52
CA THR A 106 8.07 -13.86 -3.13
C THR A 106 9.50 -13.85 -2.62
N SER A 107 10.14 -12.68 -2.64
CA SER A 107 11.43 -12.46 -2.00
C SER A 107 11.51 -11.04 -1.47
N ASP A 108 12.09 -10.84 -0.29
CA ASP A 108 12.59 -9.51 0.07
C ASP A 108 13.79 -9.13 -0.80
N GLY A 109 14.05 -7.86 -1.04
CA GLY A 109 13.33 -6.67 -0.60
C GLY A 109 13.85 -5.43 -1.34
N PRO A 110 13.82 -4.23 -0.75
CA PRO A 110 13.96 -2.98 -1.50
C PRO A 110 15.33 -2.73 -2.14
N ASN A 111 16.42 -3.35 -1.66
CA ASN A 111 17.78 -3.13 -2.15
C ASN A 111 18.55 -4.42 -2.48
N GLY A 112 17.85 -5.52 -2.75
CA GLY A 112 18.44 -6.80 -3.14
C GLY A 112 17.41 -7.93 -3.08
N ALA A 113 17.56 -8.97 -3.90
CA ALA A 113 16.69 -10.15 -3.84
C ALA A 113 17.34 -11.24 -2.99
N ARG A 114 16.94 -11.35 -1.71
CA ARG A 114 17.55 -12.25 -0.72
C ARG A 114 17.32 -13.74 -1.04
N GLY A 115 16.20 -14.08 -1.66
CA GLY A 115 15.68 -15.44 -1.73
C GLY A 115 14.99 -15.86 -0.43
N GLU A 116 14.90 -17.17 -0.21
CA GLU A 116 14.09 -17.77 0.86
C GLU A 116 14.86 -18.07 2.16
N PHE A 117 16.19 -18.10 2.09
CA PHE A 117 17.04 -18.44 3.23
C PHE A 117 17.63 -17.17 3.85
N PHE A 118 17.51 -17.04 5.17
CA PHE A 118 18.11 -15.94 5.93
C PHE A 118 19.61 -16.17 6.18
N THR A 119 20.03 -17.43 6.34
CA THR A 119 21.41 -17.84 6.58
C THR A 119 21.81 -18.88 5.52
N ASN A 120 23.07 -18.83 5.08
CA ASN A 120 23.61 -19.71 4.04
C ASN A 120 22.77 -19.74 2.73
N GLY A 121 22.10 -18.63 2.42
CA GLY A 121 21.40 -18.45 1.15
C GLY A 121 22.36 -18.23 -0.01
N THR A 122 21.83 -18.29 -1.23
CA THR A 122 22.59 -17.93 -2.42
C THR A 122 23.03 -16.46 -2.34
N PRO A 123 24.31 -16.14 -2.57
CA PRO A 123 24.78 -14.75 -2.60
C PRO A 123 23.91 -13.89 -3.51
N ALA A 124 23.61 -12.67 -3.10
CA ALA A 124 22.77 -11.73 -3.83
C ALA A 124 23.48 -10.39 -4.01
N ALA A 125 23.16 -9.68 -5.09
CA ALA A 125 23.62 -8.31 -5.25
C ALA A 125 22.93 -7.41 -4.22
N LEU A 126 23.73 -6.65 -3.48
CA LEU A 126 23.27 -5.65 -2.52
C LEU A 126 23.45 -4.26 -3.15
N PHE A 127 22.34 -3.58 -3.39
CA PHE A 127 22.30 -2.23 -3.92
C PHE A 127 22.32 -1.19 -2.79
N PRO A 128 22.65 0.08 -3.09
CA PRO A 128 22.51 1.17 -2.12
C PRO A 128 21.10 1.20 -1.52
N CYS A 129 20.99 1.57 -0.25
CA CYS A 129 19.69 1.67 0.42
C CYS A 129 18.85 2.86 -0.08
N GLY A 130 17.56 2.90 0.28
CA GLY A 130 16.59 3.85 -0.24
C GLY A 130 17.05 5.31 -0.12
N ILE A 131 17.55 5.70 1.05
CA ILE A 131 18.01 7.07 1.29
C ILE A 131 19.23 7.43 0.43
N SER A 132 20.14 6.48 0.19
CA SER A 132 21.30 6.69 -0.71
C SER A 132 20.86 6.82 -2.17
N MET A 133 19.89 6.01 -2.60
CA MET A 133 19.28 6.16 -3.92
C MET A 133 18.59 7.53 -4.06
N ALA A 134 17.84 7.96 -3.03
CA ALA A 134 17.13 9.24 -3.04
C ALA A 134 18.05 10.45 -3.08
N ALA A 135 19.20 10.38 -2.41
CA ALA A 135 20.22 11.43 -2.43
C ALA A 135 20.75 11.76 -3.84
N THR A 136 20.55 10.88 -4.82
CA THR A 136 20.94 11.13 -6.22
C THR A 136 19.94 11.97 -7.01
N TRP A 137 18.68 12.03 -6.57
CA TRP A 137 17.57 12.65 -7.30
C TRP A 137 17.42 12.12 -8.74
N ASN A 138 17.93 10.92 -9.02
CA ASN A 138 18.05 10.39 -10.38
C ASN A 138 17.06 9.23 -10.61
N THR A 139 15.94 9.55 -11.25
CA THR A 139 14.91 8.55 -11.60
C THR A 139 15.41 7.49 -12.58
N ASP A 140 16.27 7.87 -13.52
CA ASP A 140 16.76 6.95 -14.55
C ASP A 140 17.68 5.90 -13.96
N MET A 141 18.56 6.32 -13.04
CA MET A 141 19.43 5.43 -12.27
C MET A 141 18.60 4.47 -11.39
N VAL A 142 17.57 4.98 -10.71
CA VAL A 142 16.69 4.12 -9.88
C VAL A 142 15.89 3.14 -10.74
N GLU A 143 15.47 3.53 -11.94
CA GLU A 143 14.84 2.61 -12.88
C GLU A 143 15.82 1.52 -13.35
N GLU A 144 17.08 1.86 -13.63
CA GLU A 144 18.13 0.90 -13.95
C GLU A 144 18.39 -0.10 -12.81
N ILE A 145 18.49 0.40 -11.56
CA ILE A 145 18.57 -0.45 -10.36
C ILE A 145 17.36 -1.40 -10.29
N GLY A 146 16.16 -0.89 -10.55
CA GLY A 146 14.94 -1.71 -10.62
C GLY A 146 15.05 -2.84 -11.64
N ARG A 147 15.61 -2.57 -12.84
CA ARG A 147 15.85 -3.60 -13.87
C ARG A 147 16.81 -4.68 -13.40
N HIS A 148 17.90 -4.31 -12.74
CA HIS A 148 18.85 -5.28 -12.18
C HIS A 148 18.23 -6.12 -11.06
N LEU A 149 17.43 -5.50 -10.19
CA LEU A 149 16.69 -6.21 -9.15
C LEU A 149 15.67 -7.20 -9.72
N GLY A 150 15.08 -6.90 -10.89
CA GLY A 150 14.23 -7.83 -11.62
C GLY A 150 14.97 -9.08 -12.09
N GLU A 151 16.19 -8.93 -12.60
CA GLU A 151 17.03 -10.08 -12.96
C GLU A 151 17.48 -10.86 -11.72
N GLU A 152 17.84 -10.16 -10.64
CA GLU A 152 18.21 -10.81 -9.37
C GLU A 152 17.06 -11.62 -8.78
N ALA A 153 15.83 -11.10 -8.79
CA ALA A 153 14.64 -11.80 -8.34
C ALA A 153 14.38 -13.07 -9.17
N LYS A 154 14.51 -12.98 -10.51
CA LYS A 154 14.40 -14.15 -11.41
C LYS A 154 15.42 -15.23 -11.10
N ALA A 155 16.68 -14.85 -10.90
CA ALA A 155 17.73 -15.79 -10.55
C ALA A 155 17.47 -16.52 -9.21
N ARG A 156 16.55 -16.02 -8.37
CA ARG A 156 16.11 -16.64 -7.10
C ARG A 156 14.78 -17.38 -7.25
N GLY A 157 14.26 -17.45 -8.49
CA GLY A 157 12.97 -18.02 -8.84
C GLY A 157 11.79 -17.23 -8.27
N ALA A 158 11.98 -15.97 -7.89
CA ALA A 158 10.92 -15.14 -7.32
C ALA A 158 10.12 -14.44 -8.42
N ASN A 159 8.80 -14.49 -8.31
CA ASN A 159 7.86 -13.83 -9.19
C ASN A 159 7.52 -12.41 -8.70
N VAL A 160 7.67 -12.18 -7.40
CA VAL A 160 7.30 -10.94 -6.71
C VAL A 160 8.47 -10.50 -5.84
N LEU A 161 8.89 -9.24 -5.97
CA LEU A 161 9.83 -8.62 -5.06
C LEU A 161 9.07 -7.74 -4.06
N LEU A 162 9.32 -7.93 -2.76
CA LEU A 162 8.70 -7.17 -1.68
C LEU A 162 9.33 -5.77 -1.58
N ALA A 163 9.09 -4.94 -2.59
CA ALA A 163 9.73 -3.65 -2.81
C ALA A 163 8.92 -2.75 -3.77
N PRO A 164 9.14 -1.43 -3.75
CA PRO A 164 10.05 -0.67 -2.86
C PRO A 164 9.40 -0.32 -1.51
N THR A 165 10.22 0.11 -0.54
CA THR A 165 9.69 0.73 0.70
C THR A 165 9.56 2.24 0.52
N VAL A 166 8.40 2.79 0.89
CA VAL A 166 8.03 4.21 0.75
C VAL A 166 7.49 4.80 2.06
N GLY A 167 8.01 4.35 3.20
CA GLY A 167 7.72 4.97 4.49
C GLY A 167 8.22 6.42 4.52
N MET A 168 7.45 7.30 5.14
CA MET A 168 7.79 8.70 5.29
C MET A 168 8.68 8.93 6.51
N HIS A 169 9.80 9.62 6.32
CA HIS A 169 10.74 9.94 7.40
C HIS A 169 10.17 11.05 8.32
N ARG A 170 9.12 10.74 9.10
CA ARG A 170 8.50 11.67 10.05
C ARG A 170 9.47 12.11 11.15
N SER A 171 10.37 11.22 11.54
CA SER A 171 11.39 11.43 12.56
C SER A 171 12.70 10.83 12.08
N PRO A 172 13.86 11.46 12.35
CA PRO A 172 15.16 10.89 12.00
C PRO A 172 15.48 9.60 12.77
N LEU A 173 14.75 9.29 13.85
CA LEU A 173 14.95 8.10 14.68
C LEU A 173 14.22 6.86 14.16
N GLY A 174 13.55 6.94 13.01
CA GLY A 174 12.87 5.80 12.40
C GLY A 174 13.85 4.67 12.05
N GLY A 175 13.70 3.51 12.71
CA GLY A 175 14.61 2.38 12.55
C GLY A 175 14.70 1.79 11.13
N ARG A 176 13.73 2.13 10.26
CA ARG A 176 13.67 1.72 8.85
C ARG A 176 13.69 2.89 7.86
N ASN A 177 14.10 4.08 8.30
CA ASN A 177 14.30 5.21 7.37
C ASN A 177 15.31 4.86 6.28
N PHE A 178 16.36 4.10 6.60
CA PHE A 178 17.39 3.74 5.62
C PHE A 178 16.85 2.98 4.39
N GLU A 179 15.77 2.20 4.53
CA GLU A 179 15.19 1.44 3.43
C GLU A 179 14.14 2.21 2.61
N SER A 180 13.67 3.35 3.14
CA SER A 180 12.77 4.28 2.43
C SER A 180 13.58 5.43 1.80
N TYR A 181 12.92 6.30 1.03
CA TYR A 181 13.60 7.29 0.20
C TYR A 181 13.82 8.64 0.91
N SER A 182 12.75 9.34 1.26
CA SER A 182 12.81 10.74 1.71
C SER A 182 11.67 11.10 2.67
N GLU A 183 11.84 12.20 3.39
CA GLU A 183 10.75 12.92 4.08
C GLU A 183 9.81 13.65 3.12
N ASP A 184 10.22 13.87 1.87
CA ASP A 184 9.40 14.50 0.83
C ASP A 184 8.56 13.45 0.07
N PRO A 185 7.22 13.56 0.09
CA PRO A 185 6.35 12.56 -0.52
C PRO A 185 6.42 12.53 -2.05
N PHE A 186 6.76 13.66 -2.69
CA PHE A 186 6.84 13.73 -4.14
C PHE A 186 8.08 12.99 -4.66
N LEU A 187 9.26 13.25 -4.09
CA LEU A 187 10.50 12.56 -4.40
C LEU A 187 10.35 11.06 -4.14
N THR A 188 9.84 10.67 -2.97
CA THR A 188 9.58 9.27 -2.62
C THR A 188 8.69 8.59 -3.67
N GLY A 189 7.59 9.24 -4.06
CA GLY A 189 6.68 8.71 -5.08
C GLY A 189 7.33 8.56 -6.47
N LYS A 190 8.09 9.57 -6.92
CA LYS A 190 8.74 9.54 -8.25
C LYS A 190 9.84 8.48 -8.36
N LEU A 191 10.63 8.32 -7.30
CA LEU A 191 11.66 7.28 -7.24
C LEU A 191 11.03 5.89 -7.15
N ALA A 192 10.00 5.72 -6.32
CA ALA A 192 9.26 4.46 -6.23
C ALA A 192 8.63 4.07 -7.58
N ALA A 193 8.03 5.03 -8.30
CA ALA A 193 7.47 4.76 -9.62
C ALA A 193 8.55 4.27 -10.61
N SER A 194 9.72 4.90 -10.59
CA SER A 194 10.85 4.55 -11.46
C SER A 194 11.42 3.17 -11.11
N TYR A 195 11.59 2.88 -9.83
CA TYR A 195 11.97 1.55 -9.34
C TYR A 195 11.00 0.47 -9.84
N ILE A 196 9.69 0.71 -9.68
CA ILE A 196 8.64 -0.23 -10.04
C ILE A 196 8.61 -0.47 -11.56
N ARG A 197 8.75 0.57 -12.39
CA ARG A 197 8.85 0.40 -13.85
C ARG A 197 10.05 -0.46 -14.23
N GLY A 198 11.21 -0.18 -13.65
CA GLY A 198 12.44 -0.94 -13.88
C GLY A 198 12.25 -2.42 -13.55
N LEU A 199 11.77 -2.71 -12.34
CA LEU A 199 11.53 -4.06 -11.85
C LEU A 199 10.53 -4.83 -12.74
N GLN A 200 9.37 -4.22 -13.01
CA GLN A 200 8.31 -4.86 -13.77
C GLN A 200 8.63 -5.00 -15.26
N SER A 201 9.55 -4.19 -15.82
CA SER A 201 10.05 -4.40 -17.19
C SER A 201 10.72 -5.76 -17.38
N LYS A 202 11.13 -6.41 -16.28
CA LYS A 202 11.66 -7.78 -16.29
C LYS A 202 10.58 -8.83 -16.04
N GLY A 203 9.31 -8.47 -15.87
CA GLY A 203 8.24 -9.44 -15.60
C GLY A 203 8.22 -9.95 -14.16
N VAL A 204 8.82 -9.21 -13.22
CA VAL A 204 8.73 -9.44 -11.77
C VAL A 204 7.76 -8.41 -11.20
N ALA A 205 6.78 -8.86 -10.42
CA ALA A 205 5.82 -7.94 -9.80
C ALA A 205 6.46 -7.17 -8.64
N ALA A 206 6.07 -5.91 -8.51
CA ALA A 206 6.46 -5.06 -7.37
C ALA A 206 5.41 -5.14 -6.27
N THR A 207 5.86 -5.06 -5.02
CA THR A 207 5.01 -4.90 -3.84
C THR A 207 5.44 -3.66 -3.07
N ILE A 208 4.80 -2.52 -3.37
CA ILE A 208 5.07 -1.27 -2.67
C ILE A 208 4.65 -1.42 -1.19
N LYS A 209 5.50 -0.96 -0.27
CA LYS A 209 5.30 -1.17 1.17
C LYS A 209 5.79 0.01 2.02
N HIS A 210 5.34 0.20 3.25
CA HIS A 210 4.27 -0.54 3.90
C HIS A 210 3.05 0.36 3.97
N PHE A 211 1.91 -0.15 3.53
CA PHE A 211 0.68 0.60 3.48
C PHE A 211 -0.08 0.48 4.82
N LEU A 212 -0.29 1.53 5.60
CA LEU A 212 0.37 2.84 5.58
C LEU A 212 0.68 3.26 7.01
N GLY A 213 1.47 4.33 7.17
CA GLY A 213 1.70 4.95 8.47
C GLY A 213 2.67 4.18 9.37
N ASN A 214 3.50 3.30 8.79
CA ASN A 214 4.54 2.50 9.46
C ASN A 214 5.86 3.27 9.59
N GLU A 215 5.86 4.38 10.35
CA GLU A 215 7.04 5.26 10.46
C GLU A 215 7.85 5.11 11.75
N GLN A 216 7.49 4.15 12.60
CA GLN A 216 8.25 3.79 13.79
C GLN A 216 8.34 2.27 13.96
N GLU A 217 9.46 1.81 14.50
CA GLU A 217 9.66 0.38 14.78
C GLU A 217 9.28 0.00 16.22
N THR A 218 9.37 0.96 17.15
CA THR A 218 8.94 0.77 18.54
C THR A 218 7.47 0.38 18.57
N GLU A 219 7.19 -0.82 19.07
CA GLU A 219 5.85 -1.38 19.17
C GLU A 219 5.06 -1.35 17.84
N ARG A 220 5.74 -1.53 16.69
CA ARG A 220 5.11 -1.43 15.36
C ARG A 220 3.89 -2.32 15.11
N GLN A 221 3.73 -3.38 15.92
CA GLN A 221 2.59 -4.30 15.85
C GLN A 221 1.42 -3.87 16.75
N ALA A 222 1.60 -2.88 17.62
CA ALA A 222 0.65 -2.49 18.65
C ALA A 222 0.30 -0.99 18.64
N TYR A 223 1.17 -0.11 18.12
CA TYR A 223 0.86 1.32 18.11
C TYR A 223 -0.23 1.67 17.11
N ASP A 224 -0.93 2.76 17.40
CA ASP A 224 -1.94 3.37 16.54
C ASP A 224 -1.39 4.66 15.91
N ALA A 225 -1.44 4.74 14.58
CA ALA A 225 -0.99 5.90 13.83
C ALA A 225 -2.12 6.94 13.73
N ILE A 226 -2.20 7.84 14.71
CA ILE A 226 -3.20 8.92 14.72
C ILE A 226 -2.75 10.03 13.75
N ILE A 227 -3.37 10.07 12.56
CA ILE A 227 -3.03 10.98 11.47
C ILE A 227 -4.30 11.71 11.01
N ALA A 228 -4.25 13.05 10.96
CA ALA A 228 -5.34 13.84 10.40
C ALA A 228 -5.50 13.59 8.88
N GLU A 229 -6.70 13.79 8.33
CA GLU A 229 -6.98 13.48 6.92
C GLU A 229 -6.04 14.20 5.95
N ARG A 230 -5.75 15.48 6.20
CA ARG A 230 -4.88 16.27 5.34
C ARG A 230 -3.45 15.69 5.23
N PRO A 231 -2.67 15.51 6.32
CA PRO A 231 -1.36 14.87 6.22
C PRO A 231 -1.44 13.42 5.76
N LEU A 232 -2.50 12.68 6.07
CA LEU A 232 -2.72 11.33 5.52
C LEU A 232 -2.71 11.35 3.98
N ARG A 233 -3.46 12.28 3.36
CA ARG A 233 -3.57 12.42 1.89
C ARG A 233 -2.33 13.04 1.26
N GLU A 234 -1.83 14.13 1.84
CA GLU A 234 -0.77 14.94 1.25
C GLU A 234 0.64 14.35 1.47
N ILE A 235 0.85 13.59 2.55
CA ILE A 235 2.16 13.06 2.94
C ILE A 235 2.21 11.54 2.83
N TYR A 236 1.39 10.80 3.58
CA TYR A 236 1.57 9.34 3.72
C TYR A 236 1.02 8.54 2.54
N LEU A 237 -0.11 8.94 1.96
CA LEU A 237 -0.70 8.28 0.80
C LEU A 237 -0.06 8.73 -0.52
N LYS A 238 0.54 9.92 -0.54
CA LYS A 238 1.01 10.56 -1.78
C LYS A 238 2.06 9.74 -2.54
N PRO A 239 3.05 9.07 -1.90
CA PRO A 239 3.97 8.19 -2.61
C PRO A 239 3.28 7.01 -3.28
N PHE A 240 2.29 6.40 -2.61
CA PHE A 240 1.52 5.29 -3.17
C PHE A 240 0.67 5.74 -4.36
N GLU A 241 -0.01 6.89 -4.23
CA GLU A 241 -0.78 7.50 -5.33
C GLU A 241 0.11 7.73 -6.56
N ILE A 242 1.27 8.37 -6.38
CA ILE A 242 2.22 8.64 -7.46
C ILE A 242 2.71 7.32 -8.07
N ALA A 243 3.10 6.34 -7.25
CA ALA A 243 3.60 5.06 -7.74
C ALA A 243 2.55 4.30 -8.56
N VAL A 244 1.30 4.24 -8.09
CA VAL A 244 0.20 3.57 -8.82
C VAL A 244 -0.07 4.26 -10.16
N ARG A 245 -0.09 5.60 -10.17
CA ARG A 245 -0.38 6.40 -11.38
C ARG A 245 0.77 6.40 -12.38
N ASP A 246 2.01 6.52 -11.91
CA ASP A 246 3.16 6.83 -12.77
C ASP A 246 4.02 5.58 -13.11
N ALA A 247 3.80 4.45 -12.43
CA ALA A 247 4.51 3.20 -12.73
C ALA A 247 3.75 2.25 -13.65
N THR A 248 2.50 2.60 -13.98
CA THR A 248 1.64 1.75 -14.80
C THR A 248 1.99 1.86 -16.29
N ASN A 249 2.53 0.77 -16.84
CA ASN A 249 2.42 0.46 -18.27
C ASN A 249 1.30 -0.58 -18.43
N ILE A 250 0.74 -0.74 -19.64
CA ILE A 250 -0.48 -1.53 -19.97
C ILE A 250 -0.52 -2.99 -19.42
N GLN A 251 0.57 -3.53 -18.87
CA GLN A 251 0.67 -4.88 -18.30
C GLN A 251 1.04 -4.97 -16.81
N SER A 252 1.30 -3.87 -16.09
CA SER A 252 1.80 -3.93 -14.72
C SER A 252 0.70 -4.10 -13.67
N ARG A 253 0.81 -5.14 -12.84
CA ARG A 253 0.05 -5.30 -11.59
C ARG A 253 0.94 -4.90 -10.42
N ILE A 254 0.64 -3.76 -9.80
CA ILE A 254 1.31 -3.31 -8.58
C ILE A 254 0.55 -3.91 -7.40
N PHE A 255 1.25 -4.63 -6.53
CA PHE A 255 0.71 -5.06 -5.25
C PHE A 255 1.09 -4.05 -4.18
N SER A 256 0.25 -3.90 -3.15
CA SER A 256 0.57 -3.14 -1.95
C SER A 256 0.57 -4.10 -0.77
N ALA A 257 1.60 -4.07 0.06
CA ALA A 257 1.63 -4.84 1.31
C ALA A 257 1.22 -3.93 2.47
N ALA A 258 0.17 -4.32 3.18
CA ALA A 258 -0.21 -3.67 4.41
C ALA A 258 0.79 -4.01 5.53
N SER A 259 1.16 -3.02 6.35
CA SER A 259 1.83 -3.32 7.62
C SER A 259 0.84 -4.05 8.54
N GLY A 260 1.33 -4.98 9.37
CA GLY A 260 0.56 -5.61 10.45
C GLY A 260 0.15 -4.66 11.58
N ILE A 261 0.00 -3.36 11.27
CA ILE A 261 -0.62 -2.36 12.13
C ILE A 261 -2.11 -2.70 12.14
N GLY A 262 -2.70 -2.79 13.33
CA GLY A 262 -4.13 -3.03 13.51
C GLY A 262 -4.95 -1.89 12.93
N MET A 263 -5.12 -1.85 11.61
CA MET A 263 -6.15 -1.07 10.96
C MET A 263 -7.47 -1.72 11.36
N GLY A 264 -8.09 -1.20 12.43
CA GLY A 264 -9.37 -1.70 12.90
C GLY A 264 -10.39 -1.75 11.77
N PRO A 265 -11.44 -2.59 11.89
CA PRO A 265 -12.49 -2.75 10.87
C PRO A 265 -13.25 -1.44 10.52
N SER A 266 -12.99 -0.36 11.25
CA SER A 266 -13.52 0.99 11.04
C SER A 266 -12.65 1.91 10.18
N SER A 267 -11.45 1.50 9.75
CA SER A 267 -10.68 2.30 8.80
C SER A 267 -11.24 2.13 7.39
N GLN A 268 -11.78 3.20 6.80
CA GLN A 268 -12.26 3.25 5.41
C GLN A 268 -11.18 2.89 4.36
N ILE A 269 -9.94 2.67 4.80
CA ILE A 269 -8.74 2.48 3.97
C ILE A 269 -8.41 0.98 3.80
N GLY A 270 -8.87 0.11 4.72
CA GLY A 270 -8.73 -1.34 4.59
C GLY A 270 -9.63 -1.96 3.51
N GLN A 271 -10.66 -1.24 3.09
CA GLN A 271 -11.43 -1.52 1.89
C GLN A 271 -10.90 -0.65 0.74
N ALA A 272 -9.69 -0.94 0.27
CA ALA A 272 -9.37 -0.64 -1.12
C ALA A 272 -10.17 -1.61 -2.01
N HIS A 273 -11.50 -1.47 -2.01
CA HIS A 273 -12.26 -1.79 -3.20
C HIS A 273 -11.62 -0.98 -4.32
N MET A 274 -11.32 -1.62 -5.45
CA MET A 274 -11.30 -0.91 -6.72
C MET A 274 -12.65 -0.20 -6.81
N LEU A 275 -12.70 1.06 -6.37
CA LEU A 275 -13.90 1.86 -6.43
C LEU A 275 -14.24 1.95 -7.93
N PRO A 276 -15.47 1.60 -8.32
CA PRO A 276 -15.92 1.91 -9.66
C PRO A 276 -15.90 3.44 -9.77
N HIS A 277 -15.00 3.96 -10.61
CA HIS A 277 -15.03 5.35 -10.99
C HIS A 277 -16.32 5.58 -11.77
N HIS A 278 -17.33 6.10 -11.08
CA HIS A 278 -18.36 6.92 -11.71
C HIS A 278 -17.86 8.36 -11.63
N GLN A 279 -17.37 8.84 -12.76
CA GLN A 279 -17.66 10.15 -13.36
C GLN A 279 -17.00 10.17 -14.73
#